data_AF-A0A6N9NTX3-F1
#
_entry.id   AF-A0A6N9NTX3-F1
#
_cell.length_a   1.000
_cell.length_b   1.000
_cell.length_c   1.000
_cell.angle_alpha   90.00
_cell.angle_beta   90.00
_cell.angle_gamma   90.00
#
_symmetry.space_group_name_H-M   'P 1'
#
loop_
_entity.id
_entity.type
_entity.pdbx_description
1 polymer ?
#
loop_
_entity_poly.entity_id
_entity_poly.type
_entity_poly.pdbx_seq_one_letter_code
_entity_poly.pdbx_strand_id
1 'polypeptide(L)'
;MNKALEMAGNMFHYENPRCDCKVTTNYTDDGVEYHCLLLKAVEGSYKYAYAPIDGLVMMDNKTGAIIEKNKVIEDFLNIDLHKADKIKEYIDKYGFIMTLPNDGKYKLFIHDDLAPLMFRFKVLVKLMAAMEEDNIDYDNILKLTAYLLFAMPRKITLNGSDESLCSCLHAFTRFWYNISNLPDLTSHLVNSNSNDPYDDYYPISDSFTNQKERLSRLDYHNNTEDINSHSASSPRIFKAKMTKLYRDAFDENIDMRARYVIDYFYHLIQIGIKIDDVLENGILRTDTKLNSNDKFDDTFKSQLIFIAKNTVKEEFDFELYGIHPVYSIETMAPNWEIPNFFTALYFALFYTKPGYEIYRKCANPNCGRLFKAKTTNSRKRYHNVSCQNAAAQMRHRKSKK
;
A
#
# COMPACT_ATOMS: atom_id res chain seq x y z
N MET A 1 16.00 -30.32 29.41
CA MET A 1 14.85 -30.45 28.49
C MET A 1 15.17 -29.69 27.21
N ASN A 2 15.02 -30.36 26.08
CA ASN A 2 15.76 -30.09 24.84
C ASN A 2 15.30 -28.85 24.07
N LYS A 3 16.27 -28.04 23.63
CA LYS A 3 16.16 -26.87 22.73
C LYS A 3 15.49 -27.15 21.38
N ALA A 4 15.26 -28.42 21.01
CA ALA A 4 14.62 -28.78 19.75
C ALA A 4 13.09 -28.59 19.76
N LEU A 5 12.45 -28.50 20.93
CA LEU A 5 10.99 -28.38 21.04
C LEU A 5 10.45 -26.95 20.90
N GLU A 6 11.29 -25.91 21.04
CA GLU A 6 10.87 -24.52 20.77
C GLU A 6 10.81 -24.19 19.27
N MET A 7 11.53 -24.93 18.41
CA MET A 7 11.49 -24.72 16.96
C MET A 7 10.22 -25.28 16.29
N ALA A 8 9.46 -26.13 16.97
CA ALA A 8 8.24 -26.77 16.44
C ALA A 8 7.02 -25.82 16.39
N GLY A 9 7.12 -24.61 16.95
CA GLY A 9 6.04 -23.61 16.97
C GLY A 9 6.15 -22.48 15.94
N ASN A 10 7.28 -22.37 15.23
CA ASN A 10 7.52 -21.29 14.27
C ASN A 10 6.98 -21.66 12.89
N MET A 11 6.22 -20.76 12.26
CA MET A 11 5.62 -21.04 10.95
C MET A 11 6.64 -21.00 9.80
N PHE A 12 7.66 -20.13 9.91
CA PHE A 12 8.76 -20.05 8.95
C PHE A 12 10.01 -19.44 9.58
N HIS A 13 11.16 -19.67 8.95
CA HIS A 13 12.44 -19.03 9.26
C HIS A 13 12.96 -18.28 8.02
N TYR A 14 13.74 -17.23 8.25
CA TYR A 14 14.36 -16.47 7.17
C TYR A 14 15.75 -16.01 7.59
N GLU A 15 16.72 -16.10 6.69
CA GLU A 15 18.05 -15.54 6.90
C GLU A 15 18.24 -14.33 5.99
N ASN A 16 18.44 -13.16 6.59
CA ASN A 16 18.75 -11.94 5.84
C ASN A 16 20.26 -11.71 5.87
N PRO A 17 20.96 -11.65 4.73
CA PRO A 17 22.37 -11.29 4.70
C PRO A 17 22.63 -9.94 5.39
N ARG A 18 23.75 -9.86 6.11
CA ARG A 18 24.21 -8.57 6.64
C ARG A 18 24.65 -7.68 5.48
N CYS A 19 24.50 -6.38 5.66
CA CYS A 19 25.00 -5.41 4.71
C CYS A 19 25.67 -4.24 5.43
N ASP A 20 26.62 -3.63 4.74
CA ASP A 20 27.11 -2.30 5.08
C ASP A 20 26.31 -1.27 4.29
N CYS A 21 25.78 -0.28 5.00
CA CYS A 21 24.97 0.80 4.42
C CYS A 21 25.63 2.14 4.71
N LYS A 22 25.82 2.96 3.68
CA LYS A 22 26.27 4.35 3.78
C LYS A 22 25.26 5.28 3.13
N VAL A 23 25.10 6.47 3.68
CA VAL A 23 24.29 7.53 3.10
C VAL A 23 25.22 8.54 2.45
N THR A 24 24.91 8.95 1.23
CA THR A 24 25.62 10.00 0.50
C THR A 24 24.64 11.08 0.07
N THR A 25 25.05 12.33 0.19
CA THR A 25 24.37 13.47 -0.39
C THR A 25 24.94 13.74 -1.78
N ASN A 26 24.06 13.91 -2.76
CA ASN A 26 24.37 14.25 -4.14
C ASN A 26 23.56 15.48 -4.57
N TYR A 27 23.92 16.06 -5.71
CA TYR A 27 23.25 17.22 -6.27
C TYR A 27 23.00 17.00 -7.75
N THR A 28 21.83 17.40 -8.23
CA THR A 28 21.55 17.47 -9.66
C THR A 28 22.31 18.64 -10.30
N ASP A 29 22.35 18.71 -11.64
CA ASP A 29 23.05 19.78 -12.38
C ASP A 29 22.48 21.19 -12.07
N ASP A 30 21.21 21.27 -11.69
CA ASP A 30 20.52 22.48 -11.23
C ASP A 30 20.67 22.74 -9.72
N GLY A 31 21.44 21.92 -9.00
CA GLY A 31 21.79 22.11 -7.60
C GLY A 31 20.76 21.58 -6.59
N VAL A 32 19.80 20.77 -7.02
CA VAL A 32 18.82 20.14 -6.12
C VAL A 32 19.49 18.99 -5.38
N GLU A 33 19.46 19.07 -4.04
CA GLU A 33 20.01 18.04 -3.16
C GLU A 33 19.15 16.77 -3.18
N TYR A 34 19.79 15.60 -3.27
CA TYR A 34 19.15 14.30 -3.10
C TYR A 34 20.08 13.31 -2.39
N HIS A 35 19.50 12.31 -1.73
CA HIS A 35 20.26 11.31 -0.97
C HIS A 35 20.27 9.94 -1.65
N CYS A 36 21.37 9.21 -1.49
CA CYS A 36 21.49 7.83 -1.93
C CYS A 36 21.96 6.92 -0.79
N LEU A 37 21.56 5.66 -0.85
CA LEU A 37 22.07 4.59 -0.02
C LEU A 37 23.06 3.75 -0.83
N LEU A 38 24.30 3.67 -0.36
CA LEU A 38 25.32 2.75 -0.88
C LEU A 38 25.31 1.49 -0.01
N LEU A 39 24.96 0.36 -0.62
CA LEU A 39 24.74 -0.91 0.07
C LEU A 39 25.63 -2.02 -0.49
N LYS A 40 26.25 -2.79 0.40
CA LYS A 40 27.08 -3.95 0.03
C LYS A 40 26.81 -5.11 0.98
N ALA A 41 26.68 -6.33 0.46
CA ALA A 41 26.65 -7.53 1.29
C ALA A 41 27.95 -7.69 2.10
N VAL A 42 27.84 -8.07 3.37
CA VAL A 42 28.99 -8.39 4.24
C VAL A 42 28.80 -9.75 4.88
N GLU A 43 29.87 -10.29 5.45
CA GLU A 43 29.85 -11.63 6.05
C GLU A 43 28.82 -11.75 7.18
N GLY A 44 28.09 -12.86 7.17
CA GLY A 44 27.09 -13.23 8.16
C GLY A 44 25.65 -12.86 7.77
N SER A 45 24.71 -13.38 8.55
CA SER A 45 23.27 -13.16 8.37
C SER A 45 22.59 -12.80 9.69
N TYR A 46 21.46 -12.13 9.60
CA TYR A 46 20.48 -12.04 10.68
C TYR A 46 19.47 -13.17 10.50
N LYS A 47 19.19 -13.89 11.60
CA LYS A 47 18.19 -14.96 11.60
C LYS A 47 16.86 -14.42 12.09
N TYR A 48 15.81 -14.76 11.38
CA TYR A 48 14.44 -14.41 11.69
C TYR A 48 13.57 -15.65 11.78
N ALA A 49 12.53 -15.56 12.60
CA ALA A 49 11.47 -16.56 12.68
C ALA A 49 10.12 -15.85 12.78
N TYR A 50 9.05 -16.54 12.37
CA TYR A 50 7.71 -16.10 12.68
C TYR A 50 7.22 -16.74 13.99
N ALA A 51 6.91 -15.89 14.97
CA ALA A 51 6.25 -16.25 16.21
C ALA A 51 4.77 -15.84 16.16
N PRO A 52 3.80 -16.74 16.41
CA PRO A 52 2.36 -16.44 16.27
C PRO A 52 1.86 -15.21 17.02
N ILE A 53 2.46 -14.85 18.15
CA ILE A 53 2.06 -13.70 18.97
C ILE A 53 2.84 -12.44 18.57
N ASP A 54 4.14 -12.57 18.31
CA ASP A 54 5.04 -11.43 18.12
C ASP A 54 5.23 -11.04 16.65
N GLY A 55 4.82 -11.90 15.72
CA GLY A 55 5.03 -11.74 14.27
C GLY A 55 6.47 -12.11 13.88
N LEU A 56 7.08 -11.31 13.01
CA LEU A 56 8.48 -11.51 12.62
C LEU A 56 9.42 -11.09 13.76
N VAL A 57 10.17 -12.04 14.30
CA VAL A 57 11.13 -11.83 15.39
C VAL A 57 12.56 -12.10 14.93
N MET A 58 13.50 -11.33 15.47
CA MET A 58 14.92 -11.57 15.28
C MET A 58 15.44 -12.57 16.33
N MET A 59 16.24 -13.51 15.88
CA MET A 59 16.85 -14.57 16.69
C MET A 59 18.32 -14.25 16.96
N ASP A 60 18.79 -14.53 18.17
CA ASP A 60 20.21 -14.45 18.49
C ASP A 60 20.96 -15.64 17.89
N ASN A 61 21.94 -15.36 17.03
CA ASN A 61 22.66 -16.39 16.28
C ASN A 61 23.45 -17.40 17.15
N LYS A 62 23.78 -17.05 18.41
CA LYS A 62 24.55 -17.93 19.31
C LYS A 62 23.64 -18.80 20.16
N THR A 63 22.58 -18.21 20.69
CA THR A 63 21.72 -18.85 21.68
C THR A 63 20.48 -19.49 21.06
N GLY A 64 20.03 -18.96 19.92
CA GLY A 64 18.76 -19.30 19.27
C GLY A 64 17.55 -18.65 19.94
N ALA A 65 17.75 -17.73 20.89
CA ALA A 65 16.66 -17.08 21.60
C ALA A 65 16.12 -15.86 20.84
N ILE A 66 14.84 -15.52 21.09
CA ILE A 66 14.22 -14.31 20.56
C ILE A 66 14.85 -13.07 21.20
N ILE A 67 15.20 -12.08 20.38
CA ILE A 67 15.68 -10.77 20.84
C ILE A 67 14.48 -9.84 21.06
N GLU A 68 13.85 -9.90 22.23
CA GLU A 68 12.57 -9.21 22.52
C GLU A 68 12.59 -7.68 22.31
N LYS A 69 13.76 -7.04 22.45
CA LYS A 69 13.92 -5.60 22.20
C LYS A 69 13.74 -5.21 20.72
N ASN A 70 13.81 -6.18 19.81
CA ASN A 70 13.78 -5.96 18.37
C ASN A 70 12.37 -6.26 17.85
N LYS A 71 11.61 -5.21 17.58
CA LYS A 71 10.25 -5.31 17.04
C LYS A 71 10.26 -5.00 15.55
N VAL A 72 10.62 -5.98 14.73
CA VAL A 72 10.95 -5.79 13.30
C VAL A 72 9.88 -4.99 12.55
N ILE A 73 8.63 -5.48 12.55
CA ILE A 73 7.52 -4.82 11.83
C ILE A 73 7.16 -3.47 12.48
N GLU A 74 7.12 -3.40 13.82
CA GLU A 74 6.80 -2.14 14.51
C GLU A 74 7.84 -1.06 14.19
N ASP A 75 9.12 -1.39 14.23
CA ASP A 75 10.19 -0.45 13.91
C ASP A 75 10.13 -0.04 12.43
N PHE A 76 9.83 -0.98 11.50
CA PHE A 76 9.64 -0.68 10.08
C PHE A 76 8.52 0.35 9.86
N LEU A 77 7.35 0.11 10.47
CA LEU A 77 6.19 0.99 10.37
C LEU A 77 6.47 2.42 10.87
N ASN A 78 7.46 2.58 11.74
CA ASN A 78 7.76 3.86 12.39
C ASN A 78 9.03 4.57 11.87
N ILE A 79 9.71 4.03 10.85
CA ILE A 79 10.79 4.74 10.14
C ILE A 79 10.28 6.09 9.58
N ASP A 80 11.03 7.17 9.76
CA ASP A 80 10.82 8.40 8.99
C ASP A 80 11.39 8.22 7.58
N LEU A 81 10.54 7.82 6.63
CA LEU A 81 10.96 7.51 5.26
C LEU A 81 11.34 8.75 4.44
N HIS A 82 11.22 9.96 4.99
CA HIS A 82 11.73 11.19 4.36
C HIS A 82 13.21 11.42 4.64
N LYS A 83 13.85 10.59 5.48
CA LYS A 83 15.24 10.75 5.88
C LYS A 83 16.03 9.48 5.60
N ALA A 84 17.00 9.57 4.69
CA ALA A 84 17.88 8.45 4.32
C ALA A 84 18.58 7.85 5.55
N ASP A 85 19.02 8.66 6.50
CA ASP A 85 19.65 8.19 7.74
C ASP A 85 18.72 7.31 8.60
N LYS A 86 17.41 7.57 8.58
CA LYS A 86 16.45 6.75 9.33
C LYS A 86 16.19 5.41 8.67
N ILE A 87 16.27 5.36 7.33
CA ILE A 87 16.27 4.10 6.59
C ILE A 87 17.57 3.34 6.88
N LYS A 88 18.72 4.01 6.88
CA LYS A 88 20.02 3.43 7.25
C LYS A 88 19.99 2.84 8.66
N GLU A 89 19.49 3.55 9.66
CA GLU A 89 19.35 3.05 11.04
C GLU A 89 18.56 1.73 11.10
N TYR A 90 17.49 1.60 10.30
CA TYR A 90 16.76 0.35 10.20
C TYR A 90 17.58 -0.75 9.52
N ILE A 91 18.25 -0.43 8.42
CA ILE A 91 19.08 -1.38 7.67
C ILE A 91 20.25 -1.90 8.52
N ASP A 92 20.94 -1.02 9.25
CA ASP A 92 22.04 -1.41 10.15
C ASP A 92 21.56 -2.38 11.25
N LYS A 93 20.30 -2.23 11.67
CA LYS A 93 19.71 -3.05 12.73
C LYS A 93 19.15 -4.37 12.20
N TYR A 94 18.52 -4.38 11.02
CA TYR A 94 17.70 -5.49 10.52
C TYR A 94 18.16 -6.09 9.18
N GLY A 95 19.14 -5.49 8.53
CA GLY A 95 19.53 -5.82 7.16
C GLY A 95 18.66 -5.10 6.12
N PHE A 96 19.07 -5.25 4.86
CA PHE A 96 18.40 -4.60 3.73
C PHE A 96 17.13 -5.35 3.33
N ILE A 97 16.20 -4.67 2.66
CA ILE A 97 14.90 -5.24 2.26
C ILE A 97 15.01 -6.12 1.02
N MET A 98 16.03 -5.90 0.17
CA MET A 98 16.33 -6.74 -0.99
C MET A 98 17.56 -7.60 -0.71
N THR A 99 17.64 -8.73 -1.41
CA THR A 99 18.86 -9.53 -1.47
C THR A 99 19.93 -8.72 -2.23
N LEU A 100 21.17 -8.74 -1.72
CA LEU A 100 22.31 -8.06 -2.35
C LEU A 100 23.28 -9.11 -2.90
N PRO A 101 23.88 -8.88 -4.08
CA PRO A 101 24.92 -9.76 -4.59
C PRO A 101 26.09 -9.84 -3.63
N ASN A 102 26.62 -11.06 -3.42
CA ASN A 102 27.81 -11.28 -2.61
C ASN A 102 29.11 -11.08 -3.43
N ASP A 103 29.21 -9.94 -4.11
CA ASP A 103 30.33 -9.58 -4.99
C ASP A 103 31.33 -8.60 -4.33
N GLY A 104 31.05 -8.20 -3.08
CA GLY A 104 31.90 -7.27 -2.35
C GLY A 104 31.86 -5.83 -2.88
N LYS A 105 30.85 -5.44 -3.69
CA LYS A 105 30.75 -4.09 -4.27
C LYS A 105 29.52 -3.33 -3.76
N TYR A 106 29.67 -2.02 -3.58
CA TYR A 106 28.53 -1.16 -3.27
C TYR A 106 27.60 -1.03 -4.47
N LYS A 107 26.31 -1.08 -4.19
CA LYS A 107 25.21 -0.78 -5.11
C LYS A 107 24.55 0.51 -4.65
N LEU A 108 24.21 1.36 -5.60
CA LEU A 108 23.58 2.66 -5.36
C LEU A 108 22.06 2.52 -5.42
N PHE A 109 21.39 3.03 -4.40
CA PHE A 109 19.93 3.16 -4.36
C PHE A 109 19.55 4.60 -4.11
N ILE A 110 18.74 5.19 -4.99
CA ILE A 110 18.20 6.53 -4.78
C ILE A 110 17.13 6.45 -3.69
N HIS A 111 17.25 7.32 -2.68
CA HIS A 111 16.34 7.33 -1.53
C HIS A 111 14.88 7.53 -1.96
N ASP A 112 14.63 8.45 -2.88
CA ASP A 112 13.28 8.77 -3.38
C ASP A 112 12.65 7.67 -4.25
N ASP A 113 13.43 6.69 -4.71
CA ASP A 113 12.90 5.50 -5.38
C ASP A 113 12.60 4.37 -4.38
N LEU A 114 13.43 4.23 -3.34
CA LEU A 114 13.29 3.20 -2.32
C LEU A 114 12.19 3.51 -1.29
N ALA A 115 12.11 4.76 -0.83
CA ALA A 115 11.18 5.16 0.21
C ALA A 115 9.70 4.93 -0.17
N PRO A 116 9.24 5.21 -1.41
CA PRO A 116 7.88 4.91 -1.83
C PRO A 116 7.52 3.43 -1.72
N LEU A 117 8.42 2.52 -2.09
CA LEU A 117 8.20 1.07 -1.97
C LEU A 117 8.01 0.67 -0.50
N MET A 118 8.88 1.15 0.39
CA MET A 118 8.75 0.93 1.83
C MET A 118 7.46 1.55 2.40
N PHE A 119 7.05 2.71 1.88
CA PHE A 119 5.84 3.39 2.34
C PHE A 119 4.57 2.65 1.93
N ARG A 120 4.55 1.94 0.79
CA ARG A 120 3.41 1.08 0.39
C ARG A 120 3.05 0.06 1.47
N PHE A 121 4.04 -0.63 2.04
CA PHE A 121 3.80 -1.55 3.16
C PHE A 121 3.15 -0.85 4.36
N LYS A 122 3.57 0.40 4.68
CA LYS A 122 2.94 1.18 5.76
C LYS A 122 1.49 1.52 5.45
N VAL A 123 1.19 1.86 4.20
CA VAL A 123 -0.17 2.18 3.74
C VAL A 123 -1.05 0.94 3.82
N LEU A 124 -0.55 -0.22 3.38
CA LEU A 124 -1.23 -1.50 3.49
C LEU A 124 -1.63 -1.80 4.95
N VAL A 125 -0.68 -1.70 5.88
CA VAL A 125 -0.94 -1.95 7.31
C VAL A 125 -1.96 -0.97 7.88
N LYS A 126 -1.86 0.32 7.51
CA LYS A 126 -2.82 1.34 7.92
C LYS A 126 -4.22 1.07 7.34
N LEU A 127 -4.32 0.61 6.10
CA LEU A 127 -5.58 0.28 5.45
C LEU A 127 -6.26 -0.91 6.13
N MET A 128 -5.50 -1.98 6.40
CA MET A 128 -5.97 -3.12 7.17
C MET A 128 -6.50 -2.69 8.55
N ALA A 129 -5.74 -1.84 9.26
CA ALA A 129 -6.16 -1.34 10.56
C ALA A 129 -7.42 -0.46 10.50
N ALA A 130 -7.52 0.44 9.50
CA ALA A 130 -8.66 1.34 9.33
C ALA A 130 -9.97 0.60 9.06
N MET A 131 -9.93 -0.52 8.34
CA MET A 131 -11.10 -1.36 8.09
C MET A 131 -11.57 -2.16 9.32
N GLU A 132 -10.73 -2.29 10.35
CA GLU A 132 -11.03 -3.02 11.59
C GLU A 132 -11.43 -2.10 12.75
N GLU A 133 -11.51 -0.78 12.53
CA GLU A 133 -11.96 0.15 13.57
C GLU A 133 -13.49 0.06 13.76
N ASP A 134 -13.94 0.15 15.02
CA ASP A 134 -15.37 0.14 15.35
C ASP A 134 -16.13 1.31 14.67
N ASN A 135 -15.47 2.46 14.57
CA ASN A 135 -15.98 3.65 13.88
C ASN A 135 -15.19 3.87 12.60
N ILE A 136 -15.72 3.40 11.48
CA ILE A 136 -15.04 3.43 10.19
C ILE A 136 -14.92 4.88 9.66
N ASP A 137 -13.67 5.33 9.47
CA ASP A 137 -13.34 6.56 8.76
C ASP A 137 -13.21 6.28 7.25
N TYR A 138 -14.32 6.42 6.51
CA TYR A 138 -14.36 6.17 5.07
C TYR A 138 -13.48 7.14 4.27
N ASP A 139 -13.29 8.38 4.73
CA ASP A 139 -12.38 9.33 4.08
C ASP A 139 -10.93 8.84 4.14
N ASN A 140 -10.52 8.32 5.29
CA ASN A 140 -9.20 7.72 5.48
C ASN A 140 -9.02 6.43 4.66
N ILE A 141 -10.04 5.56 4.64
CA ILE A 141 -10.03 4.35 3.81
C ILE A 141 -9.89 4.71 2.33
N LEU A 142 -10.67 5.67 1.82
CA LEU A 142 -10.57 6.11 0.43
C LEU A 142 -9.16 6.59 0.10
N LYS A 143 -8.55 7.41 0.97
CA LYS A 143 -7.19 7.93 0.76
C LYS A 143 -6.12 6.84 0.76
N LEU A 144 -6.20 5.88 1.68
CA LEU A 144 -5.25 4.77 1.78
C LEU A 144 -5.40 3.79 0.60
N THR A 145 -6.63 3.47 0.22
CA THR A 145 -6.94 2.65 -0.96
C THR A 145 -6.47 3.35 -2.24
N ALA A 146 -6.76 4.64 -2.39
CA ALA A 146 -6.32 5.43 -3.54
C ALA A 146 -4.79 5.48 -3.64
N TYR A 147 -4.08 5.60 -2.51
CA TYR A 147 -2.61 5.55 -2.52
C TYR A 147 -2.08 4.27 -3.17
N LEU A 148 -2.62 3.11 -2.81
CA LEU A 148 -2.16 1.83 -3.37
C LEU A 148 -2.55 1.67 -4.85
N LEU A 149 -3.75 2.12 -5.23
CA LEU A 149 -4.29 1.98 -6.59
C LEU A 149 -3.69 2.95 -7.61
N PHE A 150 -3.46 4.21 -7.20
CA PHE A 150 -3.07 5.29 -8.11
C PHE A 150 -1.59 5.65 -8.06
N ALA A 151 -0.82 5.22 -7.05
CA ALA A 151 0.61 5.52 -7.03
C ALA A 151 1.31 4.89 -8.24
N MET A 152 2.26 5.63 -8.80
CA MET A 152 3.03 5.21 -9.96
C MET A 152 3.79 3.91 -9.64
N PRO A 153 3.68 2.88 -10.50
CA PRO A 153 4.45 1.66 -10.33
C PRO A 153 5.95 1.96 -10.28
N ARG A 154 6.62 1.47 -9.23
CA ARG A 154 8.06 1.62 -9.03
C ARG A 154 8.74 0.27 -9.20
N LYS A 155 9.91 0.27 -9.83
CA LYS A 155 10.78 -0.89 -9.97
C LYS A 155 12.22 -0.47 -9.69
N ILE A 156 12.85 -1.15 -8.76
CA ILE A 156 14.29 -1.03 -8.49
C ILE A 156 14.95 -2.30 -8.99
N THR A 157 15.86 -2.15 -9.96
CA THR A 157 16.67 -3.25 -10.49
C THR A 157 18.10 -3.15 -9.99
N LEU A 158 18.64 -4.28 -9.56
CA LEU A 158 20.06 -4.40 -9.25
C LEU A 158 20.84 -4.63 -10.55
N ASN A 159 21.76 -3.73 -10.89
CA ASN A 159 22.59 -3.88 -12.09
C ASN A 159 23.39 -5.19 -12.04
N GLY A 160 23.16 -6.06 -13.02
CA GLY A 160 23.85 -7.35 -13.15
C GLY A 160 23.16 -8.54 -12.47
N SER A 161 21.91 -8.40 -12.01
CA SER A 161 21.06 -9.51 -11.54
C SER A 161 19.63 -9.38 -12.06
N ASP A 162 18.94 -10.51 -12.23
CA ASP A 162 17.50 -10.51 -12.53
C ASP A 162 16.63 -10.12 -11.31
N GLU A 163 17.25 -9.98 -10.13
CA GLU A 163 16.58 -9.53 -8.92
C GLU A 163 16.12 -8.07 -9.04
N SER A 164 14.83 -7.87 -8.83
CA SER A 164 14.22 -6.55 -8.77
C SER A 164 13.15 -6.50 -7.70
N LEU A 165 13.01 -5.34 -7.08
CA LEU A 165 11.89 -5.05 -6.18
C LEU A 165 10.91 -4.16 -6.93
N CYS A 166 9.68 -4.61 -7.04
CA CYS A 166 8.63 -3.91 -7.76
C CYS A 166 7.48 -3.62 -6.79
N SER A 167 6.77 -2.52 -6.99
CA SER A 167 5.46 -2.33 -6.35
C SER A 167 4.41 -3.20 -7.03
N CYS A 168 3.41 -3.66 -6.27
CA CYS A 168 2.21 -4.28 -6.84
C CYS A 168 1.58 -3.39 -7.92
N LEU A 169 1.36 -3.98 -9.09
CA LEU A 169 0.65 -3.37 -10.21
C LEU A 169 -0.79 -3.85 -10.21
N HIS A 170 -1.66 -3.14 -9.50
CA HIS A 170 -3.09 -3.47 -9.41
C HIS A 170 -3.74 -3.49 -10.79
N ALA A 171 -4.79 -4.30 -10.93
CA ALA A 171 -5.57 -4.39 -12.15
C ALA A 171 -5.99 -3.00 -12.68
N PHE A 172 -6.48 -2.14 -11.77
CA PHE A 172 -6.84 -0.75 -12.09
C PHE A 172 -5.65 0.10 -12.57
N THR A 173 -4.49 -0.01 -11.90
CA THR A 173 -3.30 0.81 -12.18
C THR A 173 -2.84 0.67 -13.64
N ARG A 174 -3.01 -0.52 -14.23
CA ARG A 174 -2.71 -0.78 -15.65
C ARG A 174 -3.48 0.13 -16.58
N PHE A 175 -4.78 0.33 -16.32
CA PHE A 175 -5.62 1.21 -17.14
C PHE A 175 -5.33 2.69 -16.87
N TRP A 176 -5.13 3.06 -15.60
CA TRP A 176 -4.85 4.44 -15.23
C TRP A 176 -3.62 5.02 -15.93
N TYR A 177 -2.51 4.26 -15.96
CA TYR A 177 -1.25 4.69 -16.58
C TYR A 177 -1.18 4.42 -18.09
N ASN A 178 -2.10 3.65 -18.66
CA ASN A 178 -2.18 3.39 -20.11
C ASN A 178 -3.47 3.96 -20.73
N ILE A 179 -4.07 4.98 -20.11
CA ILE A 179 -5.35 5.54 -20.54
C ILE A 179 -5.35 6.05 -21.98
N SER A 180 -4.19 6.53 -22.47
CA SER A 180 -4.00 6.99 -23.85
C SER A 180 -4.02 5.86 -24.87
N ASN A 181 -3.80 4.61 -24.44
CA ASN A 181 -3.76 3.43 -25.30
C ASN A 181 -5.11 2.70 -25.35
N LEU A 182 -6.14 3.20 -24.65
CA LEU A 182 -7.45 2.57 -24.65
C LEU A 182 -8.13 2.71 -26.01
N PRO A 183 -8.89 1.69 -26.45
CA PRO A 183 -9.62 1.75 -27.69
C PRO A 183 -10.68 2.87 -27.64
N ASP A 184 -10.91 3.52 -28.77
CA ASP A 184 -12.04 4.42 -28.91
C ASP A 184 -13.28 3.62 -29.31
N LEU A 185 -14.20 3.43 -28.37
CA LEU A 185 -15.41 2.62 -28.57
C LEU A 185 -16.55 3.40 -29.22
N THR A 186 -16.24 4.30 -30.15
CA THR A 186 -17.24 5.08 -30.90
C THR A 186 -18.21 4.19 -31.68
N SER A 187 -17.78 3.00 -32.09
CA SER A 187 -18.63 1.99 -32.75
C SER A 187 -19.71 1.39 -31.85
N HIS A 188 -19.62 1.54 -30.52
CA HIS A 188 -20.59 1.02 -29.56
C HIS A 188 -21.73 2.02 -29.26
N LEU A 189 -21.75 3.17 -29.95
CA LEU A 189 -22.79 4.17 -29.81
C LEU A 189 -24.13 3.60 -30.27
N VAL A 190 -25.15 3.68 -29.41
CA VAL A 190 -26.52 3.34 -29.75
C VAL A 190 -27.24 4.61 -30.16
N ASN A 191 -27.59 4.70 -31.45
CA ASN A 191 -28.47 5.75 -31.95
C ASN A 191 -29.90 5.43 -31.54
N SER A 192 -30.55 6.34 -30.83
CA SER A 192 -31.90 6.16 -30.27
C SER A 192 -33.02 6.11 -31.33
N ASN A 193 -32.69 6.34 -32.61
CA ASN A 193 -33.63 6.56 -33.72
C ASN A 193 -34.64 7.69 -33.49
N SER A 194 -34.42 8.55 -32.49
CA SER A 194 -35.14 9.81 -32.38
C SER A 194 -34.50 10.85 -33.31
N ASN A 195 -35.24 11.89 -33.69
CA ASN A 195 -34.67 13.03 -34.41
C ASN A 195 -33.81 13.91 -33.49
N ASP A 196 -33.62 13.52 -32.23
CA ASP A 196 -32.85 14.26 -31.25
C ASP A 196 -31.44 13.63 -31.07
N PRO A 197 -30.37 14.28 -31.57
CA PRO A 197 -29.00 13.79 -31.39
C PRO A 197 -28.56 13.74 -29.91
N TYR A 198 -29.34 14.27 -28.95
CA TYR A 198 -29.08 14.16 -27.52
C TYR A 198 -29.48 12.82 -26.91
N ASP A 199 -30.27 12.01 -27.62
CA ASP A 199 -30.72 10.70 -27.14
C ASP A 199 -29.71 9.58 -27.41
N ASP A 200 -28.63 9.85 -28.16
CA ASP A 200 -27.53 8.91 -28.41
C ASP A 200 -26.79 8.59 -27.10
N TYR A 201 -26.52 7.31 -26.85
CA TYR A 201 -25.85 6.88 -25.62
C TYR A 201 -24.91 5.68 -25.82
N TYR A 202 -23.97 5.53 -24.90
CA TYR A 202 -23.13 4.35 -24.73
C TYR A 202 -23.73 3.44 -23.65
N PRO A 203 -24.03 2.16 -23.98
CA PRO A 203 -24.46 1.19 -22.98
C PRO A 203 -23.25 0.68 -22.19
N ILE A 204 -23.30 0.82 -20.87
CA ILE A 204 -22.20 0.44 -19.98
C ILE A 204 -22.68 -0.62 -18.99
N SER A 205 -22.05 -1.80 -18.98
CA SER A 205 -22.29 -2.75 -17.89
C SER A 205 -21.60 -2.25 -16.62
N ASP A 206 -22.39 -1.83 -15.66
CA ASP A 206 -21.92 -1.16 -14.45
C ASP A 206 -21.92 -2.12 -13.27
N SER A 207 -20.75 -2.28 -12.64
CA SER A 207 -20.53 -3.15 -11.50
C SER A 207 -20.92 -2.53 -10.15
N PHE A 208 -21.12 -1.21 -10.10
CA PHE A 208 -21.61 -0.50 -8.92
C PHE A 208 -23.13 -0.61 -8.82
N THR A 209 -23.86 -0.34 -9.91
CA THR A 209 -25.33 -0.44 -9.94
C THR A 209 -25.83 -1.85 -10.27
N ASN A 210 -24.97 -2.73 -10.79
CA ASN A 210 -25.30 -4.05 -11.34
C ASN A 210 -26.34 -3.99 -12.47
N GLN A 211 -26.37 -2.88 -13.21
CA GLN A 211 -27.29 -2.62 -14.31
C GLN A 211 -26.53 -2.17 -15.57
N LYS A 212 -27.24 -2.17 -16.70
CA LYS A 212 -26.76 -1.52 -17.91
C LYS A 212 -27.10 -0.04 -17.86
N GLU A 213 -26.12 0.78 -17.51
CA GLU A 213 -26.24 2.24 -17.49
C GLU A 213 -26.17 2.82 -18.90
N ARG A 214 -26.76 4.00 -19.06
CA ARG A 214 -26.73 4.78 -20.31
C ARG A 214 -25.90 6.02 -20.09
N LEU A 215 -24.69 6.04 -20.64
CA LEU A 215 -23.87 7.25 -20.66
C LEU A 215 -24.22 8.05 -21.91
N SER A 216 -24.83 9.23 -21.74
CA SER A 216 -25.13 10.12 -22.88
C SER A 216 -23.85 10.44 -23.65
N ARG A 217 -23.95 10.44 -24.99
CA ARG A 217 -22.87 10.86 -25.87
C ARG A 217 -22.40 12.27 -25.55
N LEU A 218 -23.33 13.17 -25.26
CA LEU A 218 -23.05 14.57 -24.93
C LEU A 218 -22.30 14.66 -23.60
N ASP A 219 -22.78 13.97 -22.56
CA ASP A 219 -22.12 13.94 -21.26
C ASP A 219 -20.71 13.38 -21.37
N TYR A 220 -20.52 12.32 -22.17
CA TYR A 220 -19.19 11.78 -22.43
C TYR A 220 -18.27 12.83 -23.06
N HIS A 221 -18.69 13.49 -24.14
CA HIS A 221 -17.86 14.49 -24.82
C HIS A 221 -17.55 15.66 -23.88
N ASN A 222 -18.57 16.27 -23.28
CA ASN A 222 -18.41 17.40 -22.37
C ASN A 222 -17.48 17.10 -21.19
N ASN A 223 -17.54 15.87 -20.66
CA ASN A 223 -16.69 15.50 -19.53
C ASN A 223 -15.27 15.12 -19.94
N THR A 224 -15.03 14.66 -21.17
CA THR A 224 -13.70 14.20 -21.63
C THR A 224 -12.90 15.22 -22.43
N GLU A 225 -13.52 16.33 -22.84
CA GLU A 225 -12.85 17.46 -23.52
C GLU A 225 -11.58 17.92 -22.80
N ASP A 226 -11.59 17.92 -21.46
CA ASP A 226 -10.50 18.46 -20.64
C ASP A 226 -9.30 17.50 -20.46
N ILE A 227 -9.34 16.27 -20.99
CA ILE A 227 -8.33 15.24 -20.66
C ILE A 227 -6.89 15.62 -21.06
N ASN A 228 -6.74 16.37 -22.16
CA ASN A 228 -5.46 16.88 -22.68
C ASN A 228 -5.38 18.41 -22.64
N SER A 229 -6.32 19.07 -21.95
CA SER A 229 -6.40 20.52 -21.91
C SER A 229 -5.41 21.08 -20.89
N HIS A 230 -4.44 21.85 -21.38
CA HIS A 230 -3.43 22.50 -20.53
C HIS A 230 -4.02 23.61 -19.65
N SER A 231 -5.22 24.10 -19.96
CA SER A 231 -5.93 25.13 -19.20
C SER A 231 -6.95 24.55 -18.21
N ALA A 232 -7.21 23.24 -18.26
CA ALA A 232 -8.16 22.59 -17.38
C ALA A 232 -7.64 22.51 -15.94
N SER A 233 -8.51 22.79 -14.97
CA SER A 233 -8.20 22.55 -13.56
C SER A 233 -8.05 21.05 -13.31
N SER A 234 -7.15 20.65 -12.40
CA SER A 234 -6.93 19.24 -12.04
C SER A 234 -8.21 18.44 -11.72
N PRO A 235 -9.23 18.98 -11.01
CA PRO A 235 -10.47 18.23 -10.77
C PRO A 235 -11.20 17.83 -12.05
N ARG A 236 -11.17 18.70 -13.07
CA ARG A 236 -11.76 18.43 -14.38
C ARG A 236 -10.97 17.37 -15.13
N ILE A 237 -9.63 17.40 -15.03
CA ILE A 237 -8.77 16.37 -15.61
C ILE A 237 -9.06 15.01 -14.96
N PHE A 238 -9.20 14.93 -13.64
CA PHE A 238 -9.54 13.69 -12.94
C PHE A 238 -10.90 13.15 -13.40
N LYS A 239 -11.93 14.01 -13.45
CA LYS A 239 -13.25 13.65 -13.97
C LYS A 239 -13.20 13.17 -15.42
N ALA A 240 -12.42 13.84 -16.28
CA ALA A 240 -12.24 13.46 -17.68
C ALA A 240 -11.60 12.08 -17.80
N LYS A 241 -10.52 11.81 -17.07
CA LYS A 241 -9.86 10.50 -17.04
C LYS A 241 -10.80 9.40 -16.54
N MET A 242 -11.53 9.63 -15.46
CA MET A 242 -12.48 8.66 -14.93
C MET A 242 -13.65 8.39 -15.89
N THR A 243 -14.17 9.42 -16.54
CA THR A 243 -15.25 9.27 -17.55
C THR A 243 -14.75 8.51 -18.77
N LYS A 244 -13.53 8.80 -19.22
CA LYS A 244 -12.88 8.03 -20.29
C LYS A 244 -12.71 6.57 -19.91
N LEU A 245 -12.20 6.26 -18.72
CA LEU A 245 -12.06 4.89 -18.23
C LEU A 245 -13.41 4.17 -18.14
N TYR A 246 -14.43 4.84 -17.63
CA TYR A 246 -15.77 4.26 -17.47
C TYR A 246 -16.37 3.78 -18.80
N ARG A 247 -16.11 4.51 -19.89
CA ARG A 247 -16.49 4.14 -21.26
C ARG A 247 -15.49 3.16 -21.91
N ASP A 248 -14.20 3.50 -21.91
CA ASP A 248 -13.17 2.93 -22.80
C ASP A 248 -12.41 1.74 -22.23
N ALA A 249 -12.42 1.55 -20.91
CA ALA A 249 -11.82 0.35 -20.32
C ALA A 249 -12.69 -0.90 -20.56
N PHE A 250 -13.64 -0.84 -21.49
CA PHE A 250 -14.50 -1.96 -21.84
C PHE A 250 -13.77 -2.91 -22.79
N ASP A 251 -13.19 -3.95 -22.21
CA ASP A 251 -12.65 -5.11 -22.91
C ASP A 251 -13.44 -6.34 -22.40
N GLU A 252 -13.78 -7.29 -23.28
CA GLU A 252 -14.39 -8.56 -22.88
C GLU A 252 -13.53 -9.30 -21.83
N ASN A 253 -12.24 -8.97 -21.75
CA ASN A 253 -11.27 -9.55 -20.81
C ASN A 253 -10.85 -8.59 -19.68
N ILE A 254 -11.59 -7.50 -19.42
CA ILE A 254 -11.25 -6.63 -18.29
C ILE A 254 -11.28 -7.42 -16.98
N ASP A 255 -10.22 -7.26 -16.19
CA ASP A 255 -10.23 -7.75 -14.80
C ASP A 255 -11.29 -6.98 -14.00
N MET A 256 -12.29 -7.70 -13.48
CA MET A 256 -13.41 -7.11 -12.74
C MET A 256 -12.96 -6.23 -11.57
N ARG A 257 -11.78 -6.47 -10.98
CA ARG A 257 -11.21 -5.60 -9.94
C ARG A 257 -10.97 -4.18 -10.44
N ALA A 258 -10.48 -4.03 -11.67
CA ALA A 258 -10.36 -2.72 -12.29
C ALA A 258 -11.73 -2.07 -12.51
N ARG A 259 -12.73 -2.85 -12.96
CA ARG A 259 -14.09 -2.35 -13.19
C ARG A 259 -14.74 -1.82 -11.91
N TYR A 260 -14.62 -2.55 -10.79
CA TYR A 260 -15.14 -2.08 -9.50
C TYR A 260 -14.58 -0.72 -9.09
N VAL A 261 -13.27 -0.50 -9.29
CA VAL A 261 -12.63 0.78 -8.99
C VAL A 261 -13.12 1.88 -9.93
N ILE A 262 -13.16 1.60 -11.24
CA ILE A 262 -13.57 2.58 -12.26
C ILE A 262 -14.99 3.07 -11.98
N ASP A 263 -15.92 2.14 -11.76
CA ASP A 263 -17.33 2.45 -11.53
C ASP A 263 -17.54 3.21 -10.25
N TYR A 264 -16.87 2.77 -9.18
CA TYR A 264 -16.96 3.44 -7.89
C TYR A 264 -16.54 4.90 -7.98
N PHE A 265 -15.36 5.20 -8.55
CA PHE A 265 -14.90 6.58 -8.68
C PHE A 265 -15.75 7.40 -9.65
N TYR A 266 -16.25 6.79 -10.72
CA TYR A 266 -17.19 7.46 -11.63
C TYR A 266 -18.45 7.91 -10.88
N HIS A 267 -19.13 6.99 -10.18
CA HIS A 267 -20.33 7.30 -9.41
C HIS A 267 -20.09 8.25 -8.24
N LEU A 268 -18.93 8.15 -7.61
CA LEU A 268 -18.53 9.07 -6.54
C LEU A 268 -18.51 10.53 -7.03
N ILE A 269 -17.99 10.75 -8.24
CA ILE A 269 -18.01 12.06 -8.89
C ILE A 269 -19.45 12.48 -9.24
N GLN A 270 -20.30 11.56 -9.72
CA GLN A 270 -21.68 11.87 -10.11
C GLN A 270 -22.55 12.31 -8.93
N ILE A 271 -22.32 11.76 -7.73
CA ILE A 271 -23.02 12.22 -6.53
C ILE A 271 -22.49 13.56 -5.99
N GLY A 272 -21.47 14.14 -6.64
CA GLY A 272 -20.94 15.47 -6.33
C GLY A 272 -19.71 15.48 -5.42
N ILE A 273 -19.04 14.35 -5.21
CA ILE A 273 -17.75 14.34 -4.51
C ILE A 273 -16.68 14.93 -5.43
N LYS A 274 -16.08 16.05 -5.02
CA LYS A 274 -15.03 16.71 -5.78
C LYS A 274 -13.67 16.11 -5.42
N ILE A 275 -13.04 15.44 -6.37
CA ILE A 275 -11.64 15.00 -6.28
C ILE A 275 -10.81 16.02 -7.04
N ASP A 276 -9.89 16.70 -6.35
CA ASP A 276 -9.08 17.75 -6.96
C ASP A 276 -7.96 17.17 -7.81
N ASP A 277 -7.20 16.23 -7.27
CA ASP A 277 -6.18 15.50 -8.02
C ASP A 277 -5.80 14.18 -7.35
N VAL A 278 -5.03 13.39 -8.07
CA VAL A 278 -4.21 12.33 -7.47
C VAL A 278 -2.78 12.53 -7.95
N LEU A 279 -1.87 12.72 -7.00
CA LEU A 279 -0.45 12.88 -7.29
C LEU A 279 0.18 11.55 -7.73
N GLU A 280 1.33 11.61 -8.41
CA GLU A 280 2.07 10.41 -8.85
C GLU A 280 2.50 9.50 -7.70
N ASN A 281 2.65 10.05 -6.48
CA ASN A 281 2.90 9.26 -5.29
C ASN A 281 1.63 8.62 -4.70
N GLY A 282 0.48 8.75 -5.34
CA GLY A 282 -0.81 8.16 -4.94
C GLY A 282 -1.62 9.00 -3.95
N ILE A 283 -1.14 10.16 -3.52
CA ILE A 283 -1.90 11.02 -2.59
C ILE A 283 -3.13 11.58 -3.32
N LEU A 284 -4.31 11.16 -2.87
CA LEU A 284 -5.61 11.69 -3.28
C LEU A 284 -5.89 13.02 -2.56
N ARG A 285 -6.07 14.10 -3.33
CA ARG A 285 -6.52 15.40 -2.80
C ARG A 285 -8.00 15.59 -3.04
N THR A 286 -8.71 15.83 -1.95
CA THR A 286 -10.13 16.18 -1.95
C THR A 286 -10.45 16.97 -0.69
N ASP A 287 -11.14 18.08 -0.87
CA ASP A 287 -11.68 18.90 0.23
C ASP A 287 -13.07 18.44 0.68
N THR A 288 -13.69 17.50 -0.04
CA THR A 288 -15.03 17.01 0.26
C THR A 288 -14.95 15.84 1.24
N LYS A 289 -15.63 15.94 2.38
CA LYS A 289 -15.79 14.80 3.28
C LYS A 289 -16.88 13.88 2.76
N LEU A 290 -16.59 12.59 2.62
CA LEU A 290 -17.53 11.61 2.08
C LEU A 290 -18.85 11.61 2.86
N ASN A 291 -18.77 11.48 4.19
CA ASN A 291 -19.92 11.45 5.08
C ASN A 291 -20.70 12.78 5.17
N SER A 292 -20.22 13.87 4.55
CA SER A 292 -20.96 15.13 4.51
C SER A 292 -21.91 15.23 3.31
N ASN A 293 -21.85 14.28 2.38
CA ASN A 293 -22.75 14.22 1.23
C ASN A 293 -23.87 13.20 1.51
N ASP A 294 -25.12 13.66 1.52
CA ASP A 294 -26.29 12.82 1.82
C ASP A 294 -26.50 11.67 0.83
N LYS A 295 -25.91 11.74 -0.36
CA LYS A 295 -25.94 10.67 -1.38
C LYS A 295 -24.85 9.61 -1.17
N PHE A 296 -23.91 9.84 -0.24
CA PHE A 296 -22.91 8.83 0.15
C PHE A 296 -23.54 7.84 1.13
N ASP A 297 -24.34 6.94 0.58
CA ASP A 297 -25.14 5.96 1.30
C ASP A 297 -24.36 4.68 1.67
N ASP A 298 -25.07 3.67 2.19
CA ASP A 298 -24.47 2.40 2.60
C ASP A 298 -23.97 1.56 1.41
N THR A 299 -24.47 1.81 0.19
CA THR A 299 -23.98 1.20 -1.05
C THR A 299 -22.56 1.68 -1.33
N PHE A 300 -22.31 2.99 -1.26
CA PHE A 300 -20.96 3.54 -1.43
C PHE A 300 -20.00 3.06 -0.34
N LYS A 301 -20.47 3.02 0.91
CA LYS A 301 -19.66 2.55 2.04
C LYS A 301 -19.26 1.08 1.87
N SER A 302 -20.21 0.20 1.55
CA SER A 302 -19.95 -1.22 1.38
C SER A 302 -19.04 -1.49 0.17
N GLN A 303 -19.25 -0.79 -0.95
CA GLN A 303 -18.41 -0.93 -2.14
C GLN A 303 -16.97 -0.43 -1.90
N LEU A 304 -16.79 0.66 -1.15
CA LEU A 304 -15.46 1.14 -0.78
C LEU A 304 -14.70 0.10 0.04
N ILE A 305 -15.38 -0.53 1.02
CA ILE A 305 -14.78 -1.60 1.83
C ILE A 305 -14.45 -2.82 0.96
N PHE A 306 -15.31 -3.16 0.01
CA PHE A 306 -15.06 -4.27 -0.92
C PHE A 306 -13.84 -4.00 -1.80
N ILE A 307 -13.72 -2.79 -2.36
CA ILE A 307 -12.55 -2.38 -3.15
C ILE A 307 -11.29 -2.40 -2.28
N ALA A 308 -11.33 -1.82 -1.08
CA ALA A 308 -10.20 -1.82 -0.15
C ALA A 308 -9.71 -3.25 0.18
N LYS A 309 -10.63 -4.20 0.40
CA LYS A 309 -10.29 -5.61 0.61
C LYS A 309 -9.64 -6.25 -0.60
N ASN A 310 -10.13 -5.96 -1.81
CA ASN A 310 -9.50 -6.44 -3.04
C ASN A 310 -8.11 -5.84 -3.25
N THR A 311 -7.92 -4.55 -2.94
CA THR A 311 -6.60 -3.91 -2.98
C THR A 311 -5.63 -4.55 -2.00
N VAL A 312 -6.05 -4.83 -0.76
CA VAL A 312 -5.24 -5.57 0.22
C VAL A 312 -4.88 -6.96 -0.32
N LYS A 313 -5.84 -7.66 -0.92
CA LYS A 313 -5.61 -8.98 -1.53
C LYS A 313 -4.57 -8.90 -2.66
N GLU A 314 -4.69 -7.96 -3.59
CA GLU A 314 -3.74 -7.79 -4.69
C GLU A 314 -2.32 -7.47 -4.20
N GLU A 315 -2.17 -6.66 -3.13
CA GLU A 315 -0.87 -6.42 -2.51
C GLU A 315 -0.23 -7.71 -1.97
N PHE A 316 -0.99 -8.53 -1.23
CA PHE A 316 -0.47 -9.79 -0.71
C PHE A 316 -0.21 -10.81 -1.81
N ASP A 317 -1.15 -11.01 -2.73
CA ASP A 317 -0.99 -11.97 -3.83
C ASP A 317 0.26 -11.65 -4.66
N PHE A 318 0.55 -10.36 -4.87
CA PHE A 318 1.73 -9.91 -5.61
C PHE A 318 3.03 -10.18 -4.83
N GLU A 319 3.14 -9.70 -3.59
CA GLU A 319 4.38 -9.80 -2.82
C GLU A 319 4.71 -11.23 -2.38
N LEU A 320 3.67 -12.06 -2.16
CA LEU A 320 3.83 -13.45 -1.74
C LEU A 320 3.92 -14.43 -2.91
N TYR A 321 3.79 -13.97 -4.16
CA TYR A 321 3.76 -14.84 -5.36
C TYR A 321 4.98 -15.78 -5.45
N GLY A 322 6.16 -15.29 -5.09
CA GLY A 322 7.41 -16.07 -5.14
C GLY A 322 7.65 -17.02 -3.96
N ILE A 323 6.80 -16.99 -2.93
CA ILE A 323 6.95 -17.86 -1.76
C ILE A 323 6.46 -19.27 -2.09
N HIS A 324 7.28 -20.27 -1.81
CA HIS A 324 6.89 -21.66 -1.99
C HIS A 324 7.52 -22.58 -0.92
N PRO A 325 6.82 -23.66 -0.54
CA PRO A 325 7.33 -24.60 0.45
C PRO A 325 8.49 -25.40 -0.12
N VAL A 326 9.52 -25.61 0.70
CA VAL A 326 10.69 -26.44 0.40
C VAL A 326 10.92 -27.44 1.53
N TYR A 327 11.55 -28.57 1.23
CA TYR A 327 11.89 -29.56 2.25
C TYR A 327 13.40 -29.59 2.47
N SER A 328 13.83 -29.24 3.68
CA SER A 328 15.25 -29.23 4.03
C SER A 328 15.75 -30.66 4.22
N ILE A 329 16.71 -31.07 3.40
CA ILE A 329 17.37 -32.39 3.53
C ILE A 329 18.28 -32.47 4.76
N GLU A 330 18.74 -31.33 5.27
CA GLU A 330 19.63 -31.27 6.43
C GLU A 330 18.86 -31.42 7.74
N THR A 331 17.73 -30.72 7.86
CA THR A 331 16.90 -30.74 9.08
C THR A 331 15.75 -31.73 8.98
N MET A 332 15.52 -32.34 7.81
CA MET A 332 14.38 -33.22 7.51
C MET A 332 13.03 -32.61 7.92
N ALA A 333 12.86 -31.32 7.61
CA ALA A 333 11.70 -30.53 8.02
C ALA A 333 11.22 -29.60 6.90
N PRO A 334 9.91 -29.28 6.84
CA PRO A 334 9.39 -28.28 5.92
C PRO A 334 9.97 -26.90 6.26
N ASN A 335 10.23 -26.12 5.23
CA ASN A 335 10.61 -24.72 5.32
C ASN A 335 9.99 -23.94 4.15
N TRP A 336 10.23 -22.63 4.11
CA TRP A 336 9.75 -21.76 3.04
C TRP A 336 10.93 -21.13 2.32
N GLU A 337 10.87 -21.13 0.99
CA GLU A 337 11.72 -20.27 0.18
C GLU A 337 11.08 -18.88 0.11
N ILE A 338 11.78 -17.88 0.63
CA ILE A 338 11.31 -16.50 0.71
C ILE A 338 12.30 -15.63 -0.09
N PRO A 339 11.86 -14.96 -1.17
CA PRO A 339 12.78 -14.30 -2.11
C PRO A 339 13.67 -13.21 -1.49
N ASN A 340 13.13 -12.41 -0.58
CA ASN A 340 13.83 -11.30 0.04
C ASN A 340 13.18 -10.90 1.37
N PHE A 341 13.84 -10.01 2.11
CA PHE A 341 13.39 -9.59 3.44
C PHE A 341 12.10 -8.77 3.38
N PHE A 342 11.85 -8.00 2.31
CA PHE A 342 10.58 -7.30 2.12
C PHE A 342 9.40 -8.28 2.05
N THR A 343 9.53 -9.33 1.23
CA THR A 343 8.55 -10.42 1.14
C THR A 343 8.37 -11.12 2.49
N ALA A 344 9.44 -11.29 3.30
CA ALA A 344 9.32 -11.82 4.66
C ALA A 344 8.47 -10.93 5.59
N LEU A 345 8.55 -9.60 5.45
CA LEU A 345 7.69 -8.66 6.20
C LEU A 345 6.21 -8.84 5.80
N TYR A 346 5.92 -8.93 4.49
CA TYR A 346 4.57 -9.21 4.00
C TYR A 346 4.07 -10.58 4.47
N PHE A 347 4.91 -11.60 4.46
CA PHE A 347 4.51 -12.95 4.87
C PHE A 347 4.21 -13.02 6.35
N ALA A 348 5.00 -12.34 7.19
CA ALA A 348 4.69 -12.20 8.60
C ALA A 348 3.40 -11.39 8.85
N LEU A 349 3.15 -10.35 8.05
CA LEU A 349 1.90 -9.60 8.13
C LEU A 349 0.69 -10.45 7.71
N PHE A 350 0.83 -11.30 6.69
CA PHE A 350 -0.23 -12.19 6.18
C PHE A 350 -0.79 -13.14 7.25
N TYR A 351 0.07 -13.61 8.17
CA TYR A 351 -0.37 -14.44 9.30
C TYR A 351 -1.00 -13.65 10.45
N THR A 352 -0.99 -12.31 10.40
CA THR A 352 -1.69 -11.48 11.39
C THR A 352 -3.18 -11.71 11.21
N LYS A 353 -3.81 -12.41 12.15
CA LYS A 353 -5.24 -12.77 12.07
C LYS A 353 -6.11 -11.50 12.13
N PRO A 354 -6.82 -11.16 11.04
CA PRO A 354 -7.78 -10.07 11.05
C PRO A 354 -8.83 -10.31 12.13
N GLY A 355 -9.20 -9.28 12.88
CA GLY A 355 -10.16 -9.41 13.98
C GLY A 355 -9.58 -9.94 15.29
N TYR A 356 -8.29 -10.32 15.36
CA TYR A 356 -7.60 -10.69 16.61
C TYR A 356 -6.44 -9.73 16.94
N GLU A 357 -5.63 -9.36 15.95
CA GLU A 357 -4.46 -8.49 16.11
C GLU A 357 -4.42 -7.40 15.05
N ILE A 358 -4.17 -6.17 15.49
CA ILE A 358 -4.05 -4.99 14.61
C ILE A 358 -2.93 -4.05 15.04
N TYR A 359 -2.42 -3.31 14.07
CA TYR A 359 -1.50 -2.20 14.30
C TYR A 359 -2.29 -0.91 14.45
N ARG A 360 -2.40 -0.42 15.70
CA ARG A 360 -3.13 0.82 16.01
C ARG A 360 -2.18 2.00 16.12
N LYS A 361 -2.66 3.19 15.78
CA LYS A 361 -1.97 4.45 16.07
C LYS A 361 -2.03 4.73 17.58
N CYS A 362 -0.90 5.14 18.15
CA CYS A 362 -0.83 5.59 19.54
C CYS A 362 -1.78 6.78 19.75
N ALA A 363 -2.66 6.69 20.75
CA ALA A 363 -3.64 7.72 21.07
C ALA A 363 -3.02 8.99 21.70
N ASN A 364 -1.71 9.00 21.97
CA ASN A 364 -1.00 10.22 22.36
C ASN A 364 -0.87 11.15 21.12
N PRO A 365 -1.47 12.36 21.13
CA PRO A 365 -1.45 13.27 19.99
C PRO A 365 -0.05 13.61 19.47
N ASN A 366 0.97 13.57 20.34
CA ASN A 366 2.35 13.94 20.00
C ASN A 366 3.22 12.75 19.58
N CYS A 367 2.67 11.53 19.47
CA CYS A 367 3.46 10.32 19.22
C CYS A 367 3.36 9.81 17.79
N GLY A 368 2.14 9.63 17.27
CA GLY A 368 1.91 9.09 15.92
C GLY A 368 2.35 7.63 15.68
N ARG A 369 3.10 7.02 16.60
CA ARG A 369 3.68 5.66 16.46
C ARG A 369 2.60 4.59 16.30
N LEU A 370 2.80 3.67 15.37
CA LEU A 370 2.00 2.45 15.22
C LEU A 370 2.53 1.34 16.14
N PHE A 371 1.64 0.57 16.75
CA PHE A 371 2.01 -0.54 17.62
C PHE A 371 0.98 -1.67 17.58
N LYS A 372 1.44 -2.90 17.83
CA LYS A 372 0.60 -4.09 17.82
C LYS A 372 -0.30 -4.15 19.07
N ALA A 373 -1.59 -4.39 18.86
CA ALA A 373 -2.60 -4.54 19.90
C ALA A 373 -3.60 -5.64 19.53
N LYS A 374 -4.20 -6.27 20.54
CA LYS A 374 -5.35 -7.16 20.31
C LYS A 374 -6.58 -6.31 20.00
N THR A 375 -7.39 -6.74 19.03
CA THR A 375 -8.65 -6.08 18.64
C THR A 375 -9.58 -5.92 19.84
N THR A 376 -9.77 -6.99 20.61
CA THR A 376 -10.60 -7.04 21.82
C THR A 376 -10.11 -6.15 22.97
N ASN A 377 -8.85 -5.72 22.94
CA ASN A 377 -8.28 -4.89 23.99
C ASN A 377 -8.41 -3.40 23.64
N SER A 378 -9.62 -2.86 23.77
CA SER A 378 -9.90 -1.42 23.60
C SER A 378 -9.17 -0.52 24.62
N ARG A 379 -8.71 -1.08 25.75
CA ARG A 379 -7.98 -0.36 26.81
C ARG A 379 -6.53 -0.04 26.42
N LYS A 380 -5.89 -0.87 25.58
CA LYS A 380 -4.51 -0.65 25.12
C LYS A 380 -4.48 0.42 24.02
N ARG A 381 -4.51 1.69 24.42
CA ARG A 381 -4.54 2.87 23.54
C ARG A 381 -3.17 3.51 23.28
N TYR A 382 -2.15 3.15 24.05
CA TYR A 382 -0.81 3.72 23.96
C TYR A 382 0.22 2.61 23.74
N HIS A 383 1.28 2.91 23.00
CA HIS A 383 2.34 1.93 22.73
C HIS A 383 3.21 1.63 23.96
N ASN A 384 3.28 2.56 24.93
CA ASN A 384 3.97 2.39 26.20
C ASN A 384 3.38 3.28 27.31
N VAL A 385 3.80 3.03 28.56
CA VAL A 385 3.36 3.77 29.75
C VAL A 385 3.77 5.24 29.71
N SER A 386 4.94 5.56 29.14
CA SER A 386 5.40 6.94 29.00
C SER A 386 4.44 7.79 28.16
N CYS A 387 3.96 7.26 27.02
CA CYS A 387 2.96 7.94 26.20
C CYS A 387 1.61 8.07 26.88
N GLN A 388 1.20 7.07 27.68
CA GLN A 388 -0.02 7.16 28.48
C GLN A 388 0.07 8.31 29.50
N ASN A 389 1.19 8.40 30.21
CA ASN A 389 1.43 9.44 31.21
C ASN A 389 1.49 10.83 30.57
N ALA A 390 2.19 10.98 29.45
CA ALA A 390 2.27 12.24 28.71
C ALA A 390 0.88 12.72 28.24
N ALA A 391 0.06 11.80 27.69
CA ALA A 391 -1.30 12.12 27.27
C ALA A 391 -2.22 12.46 28.46
N ALA A 392 -2.05 11.82 29.62
CA ALA A 392 -2.79 12.15 30.84
C ALA A 392 -2.43 13.55 31.36
N GLN A 393 -1.14 13.87 31.43
CA GLN A 393 -0.66 15.20 31.83
C GLN A 393 -1.19 16.31 30.92
N MET A 394 -1.20 16.10 29.60
CA MET A 394 -1.77 17.08 28.66
C MET A 394 -3.26 17.31 28.88
N ARG A 395 -4.05 16.25 29.11
CA ARG A 395 -5.48 16.38 29.40
C ARG A 395 -5.74 17.15 30.69
N HIS A 396 -4.97 16.85 31.74
CA HIS A 396 -5.06 17.58 33.01
C HIS A 396 -4.67 19.07 32.88
N ARG A 397 -3.68 19.40 32.02
CA ARG A 397 -3.36 20.81 31.71
C ARG A 397 -4.48 21.50 30.94
N LYS A 398 -5.13 20.81 29.99
CA LYS A 398 -6.28 21.34 29.23
C LYS A 398 -7.52 21.54 30.09
N SER A 399 -7.76 20.71 31.10
CA SER A 399 -8.91 20.87 32.00
C SER A 399 -8.72 21.95 33.06
N LYS A 400 -7.50 22.49 33.21
CA LYS A 400 -7.15 23.59 34.12
C LYS A 400 -7.10 24.96 33.43
N LYS A 401 -7.16 24.98 32.09
CA LYS A 401 -7.41 26.18 31.29
C LYS A 401 -8.89 26.25 31.02
#